data_AF-X0XUS6-F1
#
_entry.id   AF-X0XUS6-F1
#
_cell.length_a   1.000
_cell.length_b   1.000
_cell.length_c   1.000
_cell.angle_alpha   90.00
_cell.angle_beta   90.00
_cell.angle_gamma   90.00
#
_symmetry.space_group_name_H-M   'P 1'
#
loop_
_entity.id
_entity.type
_entity.pdbx_description
1 polymer ?
#
loop_
_entity_poly.entity_id
_entity_poly.type
_entity_poly.pdbx_seq_one_letter_code
_entity_poly.pdbx_strand_id
1 'polypeptide(L)'
;KGKQRDALCYLLDVFPSLCELAGLPTPQSVEGKSLAPVMRGETTQVRDSLFAAYRHFQRMVRKDDWKLIRYNVKGVDTTQLFNLRDDPWETTNLAQDPEHAQRVEALTAVLRKWMAETDDPCDLDNPGWKR
;
A
#
# COMPACT_ATOMS: atom_id res chain seq x y z
N LYS A 1 -19.97 22.18 -5.97
CA LYS A 1 -19.17 21.46 -7.00
C LYS A 1 -18.40 20.34 -6.32
N GLY A 2 -18.38 19.13 -6.88
CA GLY A 2 -17.57 18.03 -6.38
C GLY A 2 -16.09 18.32 -6.58
N LYS A 3 -15.27 18.19 -5.52
CA LYS A 3 -13.81 18.24 -5.60
C LYS A 3 -13.28 16.82 -5.60
N GLN A 4 -12.31 16.53 -6.45
CA GLN A 4 -11.57 15.27 -6.45
C GLN A 4 -10.21 15.48 -5.77
N ARG A 5 -9.74 14.44 -5.06
CA ARG A 5 -8.45 14.36 -4.39
C ARG A 5 -7.85 12.99 -4.67
N ASP A 6 -6.59 12.95 -5.06
CA ASP A 6 -5.89 11.68 -5.39
C ASP A 6 -5.13 11.10 -4.17
N ALA A 7 -5.42 11.61 -2.97
CA ALA A 7 -4.80 11.16 -1.74
C ALA A 7 -5.02 9.67 -1.51
N LEU A 8 -3.94 8.97 -1.18
CA LEU A 8 -3.99 7.56 -0.81
C LEU A 8 -4.81 7.36 0.47
N CYS A 9 -5.84 6.50 0.40
CA CYS A 9 -6.72 6.19 1.52
C CYS A 9 -6.94 4.69 1.70
N TYR A 10 -7.26 4.30 2.93
CA TYR A 10 -7.82 3.00 3.28
C TYR A 10 -9.29 3.13 3.67
N LEU A 11 -10.00 2.01 3.67
CA LEU A 11 -11.34 1.95 4.24
C LEU A 11 -11.35 2.30 5.74
N LEU A 12 -10.33 1.87 6.49
CA LEU A 12 -10.20 2.14 7.93
C LEU A 12 -9.98 3.62 8.29
N ASP A 13 -9.71 4.48 7.30
CA ASP A 13 -9.60 5.93 7.50
C ASP A 13 -10.95 6.61 7.69
N VAL A 14 -12.06 5.95 7.33
CA VAL A 14 -13.40 6.52 7.46
C VAL A 14 -13.71 6.83 8.92
N PHE A 15 -13.42 5.92 9.84
CA PHE A 15 -13.71 6.09 11.27
C PHE A 15 -13.02 7.32 11.89
N PRO A 16 -11.67 7.47 11.85
CA PRO A 16 -11.01 8.66 12.41
C PRO A 16 -11.42 9.95 11.68
N SER A 17 -11.75 9.89 10.39
CA SER A 17 -12.28 11.05 9.66
C SER A 17 -13.62 11.52 10.22
N LEU A 18 -14.54 10.59 10.51
CA LEU A 18 -15.84 10.91 11.11
C LEU A 18 -15.68 11.45 12.54
N CYS A 19 -14.78 10.86 13.34
CA CYS A 19 -14.46 11.39 14.67
C CYS A 19 -14.02 12.85 14.60
N GLU A 20 -13.03 13.18 13.74
CA GLU A 20 -12.54 14.55 13.61
C GLU A 20 -13.62 15.51 13.10
N LEU A 21 -14.40 15.11 12.09
CA LEU A 21 -15.49 15.94 11.55
C LEU A 21 -16.61 16.18 12.55
N ALA A 22 -16.85 15.25 13.48
CA ALA A 22 -17.83 15.37 14.55
C ALA A 22 -17.27 16.08 15.80
N GLY A 23 -15.99 16.46 15.82
CA GLY A 23 -15.34 17.05 16.99
C GLY A 23 -15.14 16.05 18.15
N LEU A 24 -15.07 14.75 17.84
CA LEU A 24 -14.87 13.67 18.80
C LEU A 24 -13.39 13.23 18.84
N PRO A 25 -12.88 12.79 20.01
CA PRO A 25 -11.55 12.21 20.09
C PRO A 25 -11.50 10.89 19.30
N THR A 26 -10.39 10.68 18.59
CA THR A 26 -10.10 9.38 17.96
C THR A 26 -9.42 8.47 19.00
N PRO A 27 -9.92 7.25 19.25
CA PRO A 27 -9.26 6.29 20.14
C PRO A 27 -7.84 5.96 19.69
N GLN A 28 -6.92 5.75 20.64
CA GLN A 28 -5.51 5.43 20.35
C GLN A 28 -5.30 4.11 19.60
N SER A 29 -6.26 3.19 19.69
CA SER A 29 -6.23 1.90 18.99
C SER A 29 -6.54 1.99 17.49
N VAL A 30 -6.93 3.18 16.99
CA VAL A 30 -7.24 3.39 15.58
C VAL A 30 -5.94 3.61 14.81
N GLU A 31 -5.64 2.70 13.88
CA GLU A 31 -4.45 2.80 13.01
C GLU A 31 -4.68 3.67 11.76
N GLY A 32 -5.94 4.01 11.49
CA GLY A 32 -6.33 4.87 10.38
C GLY A 32 -5.95 6.33 10.60
N LYS A 33 -5.87 7.07 9.50
CA LYS A 33 -5.59 8.50 9.52
C LYS A 33 -6.81 9.25 9.01
N SER A 34 -7.22 10.28 9.74
CA SER A 34 -8.30 11.16 9.29
C SER A 34 -7.96 11.80 7.95
N LEU A 35 -8.90 11.76 7.01
CA LEU A 35 -8.84 12.40 5.70
C LEU A 35 -9.46 13.81 5.73
N ALA A 36 -9.98 14.26 6.87
CA ALA A 36 -10.63 15.56 6.96
C ALA A 36 -9.71 16.73 6.58
N PRO A 37 -8.40 16.73 6.91
CA PRO A 37 -7.46 17.74 6.39
C PRO A 37 -7.36 17.77 4.84
N VAL A 38 -7.41 16.60 4.19
CA VAL A 38 -7.43 16.48 2.72
C VAL A 38 -8.73 17.02 2.13
N MET A 39 -9.87 16.73 2.78
CA MET A 39 -11.19 17.22 2.38
C MET A 39 -11.26 18.76 2.47
N ARG A 40 -10.71 19.34 3.54
CA ARG A 40 -10.61 20.79 3.73
C ARG A 40 -9.57 21.45 2.83
N GLY A 41 -8.63 20.68 2.29
CA GLY A 41 -7.56 21.17 1.41
C GLY A 41 -6.36 21.75 2.17
N GLU A 42 -6.20 21.36 3.42
CA GLU A 42 -5.08 21.75 4.30
C GLU A 42 -3.81 20.96 3.97
N THR A 43 -3.96 19.74 3.46
CA THR A 43 -2.88 18.88 2.96
C THR A 43 -3.33 18.15 1.70
N THR A 44 -2.36 17.71 0.89
CA THR A 44 -2.60 16.87 -0.30
C THR A 44 -2.68 15.39 0.05
N GLN A 45 -2.04 14.95 1.14
CA GLN A 45 -1.97 13.55 1.55
C GLN A 45 -1.77 13.39 3.06
N VAL A 46 -2.09 12.20 3.58
CA VAL A 46 -1.87 11.80 4.98
C VAL A 46 -0.87 10.64 5.12
N ARG A 47 -0.44 10.08 3.99
CA ARG A 47 0.51 8.98 3.86
C ARG A 47 1.13 8.98 2.47
N ASP A 48 2.32 8.41 2.36
CA ASP A 48 3.09 8.37 1.12
C ASP A 48 2.88 7.05 0.35
N SER A 49 2.44 6.00 1.03
CA SER A 49 2.22 4.68 0.45
C SER A 49 1.01 3.95 1.05
N LEU A 50 0.47 3.00 0.29
CA LEU A 50 -0.51 2.01 0.74
C LEU A 50 0.14 0.63 0.76
N PHE A 51 -0.33 -0.19 1.67
CA PHE A 51 0.07 -1.57 1.89
C PHE A 51 -1.20 -2.41 1.96
N ALA A 52 -1.18 -3.58 1.32
CA ALA A 52 -2.25 -4.54 1.47
C ALA A 52 -1.67 -5.93 1.68
N ALA A 53 -2.26 -6.65 2.63
CA ALA A 53 -2.04 -8.06 2.83
C ALA A 53 -3.22 -8.83 2.23
N TYR A 54 -2.93 -9.84 1.40
CA TYR A 54 -3.92 -10.82 1.01
C TYR A 54 -3.50 -12.19 1.56
N ARG A 55 -4.29 -12.65 2.54
CA ARG A 55 -4.01 -13.86 3.32
C ARG A 55 -2.59 -13.83 3.93
N HIS A 56 -2.08 -15.01 4.22
CA HIS A 56 -0.76 -15.27 4.77
C HIS A 56 0.28 -15.49 3.67
N PHE A 57 0.16 -14.95 2.45
CA PHE A 57 1.23 -15.19 1.45
C PHE A 57 1.49 -14.06 0.47
N GLN A 58 0.60 -13.06 0.40
CA GLN A 58 0.69 -12.02 -0.60
C GLN A 58 0.71 -10.65 0.06
N ARG A 59 1.63 -9.82 -0.43
CA ARG A 59 1.84 -8.46 0.02
C ARG A 59 1.90 -7.52 -1.17
N MET A 60 1.37 -6.32 -0.96
CA MET A 60 1.34 -5.26 -1.96
C MET A 60 1.79 -3.97 -1.32
N VAL A 61 2.59 -3.20 -2.06
CA VAL A 61 2.82 -1.79 -1.76
C VAL A 61 2.47 -0.95 -2.99
N ARG A 62 1.76 0.15 -2.76
CA ARG A 62 1.58 1.23 -3.74
C ARG A 62 2.26 2.47 -3.21
N LYS A 63 3.16 3.05 -4.00
CA LYS A 63 3.79 4.33 -3.69
C LYS A 63 3.92 5.13 -4.97
N ASP A 64 3.54 6.40 -4.92
CA ASP A 64 3.43 7.25 -6.10
C ASP A 64 2.52 6.56 -7.16
N ASP A 65 2.96 6.52 -8.41
CA ASP A 65 2.26 5.84 -9.51
C ASP A 65 2.55 4.34 -9.60
N TRP A 66 3.33 3.77 -8.68
CA TRP A 66 3.80 2.40 -8.82
C TRP A 66 3.15 1.47 -7.81
N LYS A 67 2.89 0.24 -8.27
CA LYS A 67 2.39 -0.85 -7.45
C LYS A 67 3.26 -2.07 -7.61
N LEU A 68 3.73 -2.61 -6.49
CA LEU A 68 4.47 -3.85 -6.40
C LEU A 68 3.61 -4.87 -5.66
N ILE A 69 3.53 -6.08 -6.19
CA ILE A 69 2.91 -7.23 -5.52
C ILE A 69 3.96 -8.33 -5.42
N ARG A 70 4.16 -8.89 -4.22
CA ARG A 70 5.01 -10.06 -3.99
C ARG A 70 4.21 -11.16 -3.32
N TYR A 71 4.39 -12.39 -3.80
CA TYR A 71 3.77 -13.55 -3.19
C TYR A 71 4.51 -14.84 -3.53
N ASN A 72 4.40 -15.83 -2.65
CA ASN A 72 4.83 -17.19 -2.93
C ASN A 72 3.61 -18.13 -2.99
N VAL A 73 3.50 -18.91 -4.06
CA VAL A 73 2.51 -19.98 -4.17
C VAL A 73 3.19 -21.27 -4.60
N LYS A 74 3.09 -22.32 -3.78
CA LYS A 74 3.68 -23.65 -4.04
C LYS A 74 5.19 -23.58 -4.32
N GLY A 75 5.92 -22.71 -3.62
CA GLY A 75 7.37 -22.56 -3.79
C GLY A 75 7.78 -21.60 -4.91
N VAL A 76 6.83 -21.04 -5.64
CA VAL A 76 7.10 -20.09 -6.71
C VAL A 76 7.01 -18.67 -6.17
N ASP A 77 8.15 -18.02 -5.95
CA ASP A 77 8.21 -16.58 -5.67
C ASP A 77 7.84 -15.80 -6.93
N THR A 78 6.83 -14.95 -6.81
CA THR A 78 6.32 -14.13 -7.90
C THR A 78 6.36 -12.68 -7.48
N THR A 79 6.95 -11.86 -8.35
CA THR A 79 6.92 -10.41 -8.24
C THR A 79 6.18 -9.82 -9.44
N GLN A 80 5.27 -8.88 -9.16
CA GLN A 80 4.57 -8.10 -10.17
C GLN A 80 4.82 -6.62 -9.92
N LEU A 81 5.08 -5.87 -10.99
CA LEU A 81 5.27 -4.42 -10.95
C LEU A 81 4.38 -3.77 -12.01
N PHE A 82 3.63 -2.77 -11.62
CA PHE A 82 2.75 -1.99 -12.50
C PHE A 82 3.00 -0.49 -12.33
N ASN A 83 3.00 0.24 -13.43
CA ASN A 83 2.92 1.70 -13.45
C ASN A 83 1.46 2.09 -13.66
N LEU A 84 0.78 2.54 -12.61
CA LEU A 84 -0.65 2.87 -12.60
C LEU A 84 -0.99 4.14 -13.37
N ARG A 85 0.00 4.99 -13.68
CA ARG A 85 -0.22 6.16 -14.53
C ARG A 85 -0.37 5.75 -15.99
N ASP A 86 0.51 4.87 -16.46
CA ASP A 86 0.57 4.44 -17.86
C ASP A 86 -0.26 3.17 -18.13
N ASP A 87 -0.45 2.33 -17.12
CA ASP A 87 -1.24 1.09 -17.12
C ASP A 87 -2.20 1.06 -15.91
N PRO A 88 -3.27 1.89 -15.92
CA PRO A 88 -4.24 1.97 -14.81
C PRO A 88 -5.03 0.67 -14.58
N TRP A 89 -4.97 -0.27 -15.53
CA TRP A 89 -5.66 -1.55 -15.49
C TRP A 89 -4.76 -2.72 -15.10
N GLU A 90 -3.48 -2.47 -14.81
CA GLU A 90 -2.51 -3.47 -14.34
C GLU A 90 -2.39 -4.69 -15.26
N THR A 91 -2.38 -4.44 -16.56
CA THR A 91 -2.34 -5.48 -17.60
C THR A 91 -0.93 -5.92 -17.99
N THR A 92 0.08 -5.09 -17.71
CA THR A 92 1.47 -5.32 -18.13
C THR A 92 2.37 -5.44 -16.91
N ASN A 93 2.82 -6.65 -16.61
CA ASN A 93 3.79 -6.88 -15.53
C ASN A 93 5.21 -6.50 -15.98
N LEU A 94 5.75 -5.46 -15.36
CA LEU A 94 7.07 -4.89 -15.63
C LEU A 94 8.21 -5.47 -14.77
N ALA A 95 7.92 -6.43 -13.88
CA ALA A 95 8.87 -6.88 -12.87
C ALA A 95 10.12 -7.58 -13.43
N GLN A 96 10.04 -8.16 -14.63
CA GLN A 96 11.15 -8.86 -15.28
C GLN A 96 11.91 -7.96 -16.27
N ASP A 97 11.48 -6.72 -16.45
CA ASP A 97 12.16 -5.75 -17.31
C ASP A 97 13.41 -5.20 -16.59
N PRO A 98 14.63 -5.39 -17.14
CA PRO A 98 15.85 -4.85 -16.55
C PRO A 98 15.82 -3.33 -16.33
N GLU A 99 15.10 -2.57 -17.17
CA GLU A 99 14.97 -1.11 -17.02
C GLU A 99 14.24 -0.72 -15.72
N HIS A 100 13.46 -1.63 -15.15
CA HIS A 100 12.68 -1.42 -13.94
C HIS A 100 13.25 -2.12 -12.69
N ALA A 101 14.42 -2.76 -12.79
CA ALA A 101 15.04 -3.47 -11.66
C ALA A 101 15.21 -2.58 -10.41
N GLN A 102 15.69 -1.34 -10.60
CA GLN A 102 15.85 -0.39 -9.49
C GLN A 102 14.50 0.00 -8.84
N ARG A 103 13.41 0.02 -9.63
CA ARG A 103 12.06 0.30 -9.11
C ARG A 103 11.54 -0.86 -8.27
N VAL A 104 11.76 -2.10 -8.73
CA VAL A 104 11.42 -3.31 -7.96
C VAL A 104 12.15 -3.31 -6.63
N GLU A 105 13.46 -3.04 -6.64
CA GLU A 105 14.28 -2.99 -5.42
C GLU A 105 13.78 -1.91 -4.45
N ALA A 106 13.57 -0.68 -4.94
CA ALA A 106 13.11 0.43 -4.13
C ALA A 106 11.75 0.15 -3.47
N LEU A 107 10.77 -0.37 -4.22
CA LEU A 107 9.46 -0.70 -3.66
C LEU A 107 9.51 -1.92 -2.74
N THR A 108 10.39 -2.89 -3.02
CA THR A 108 10.61 -4.02 -2.12
C THR A 108 11.17 -3.55 -0.77
N ALA A 109 12.07 -2.56 -0.77
CA ALA A 109 12.57 -1.95 0.46
C ALA A 109 11.46 -1.22 1.25
N VAL A 110 10.58 -0.48 0.56
CA VAL A 110 9.41 0.17 1.19
C VAL A 110 8.48 -0.88 1.80
N LEU A 111 8.22 -1.98 1.08
CA LEU A 111 7.38 -3.07 1.56
C LEU A 111 7.98 -3.74 2.80
N ARG A 112 9.26 -4.09 2.77
CA ARG A 112 9.96 -4.73 3.90
C ARG A 112 10.00 -3.82 5.13
N LYS A 113 10.21 -2.51 4.94
CA LYS A 113 10.17 -1.54 6.03
C LYS A 113 8.81 -1.57 6.73
N TRP A 114 7.71 -1.51 5.98
CA TRP A 114 6.38 -1.56 6.55
C TRP A 114 6.10 -2.89 7.26
N MET A 115 6.49 -4.00 6.65
CA MET A 115 6.36 -5.33 7.28
C MET A 115 7.07 -5.39 8.63
N ALA A 116 8.25 -4.78 8.76
CA ALA A 116 8.96 -4.69 10.03
C ALA A 116 8.27 -3.75 11.03
N GLU A 117 7.71 -2.62 10.58
CA GLU A 117 7.00 -1.66 11.43
C GLU A 117 5.68 -2.20 12.00
N THR A 118 5.06 -3.17 11.32
CA THR A 118 3.77 -3.76 11.72
C THR A 118 3.88 -5.20 12.23
N ASP A 119 5.09 -5.67 12.54
CA ASP A 119 5.35 -7.05 12.97
C ASP A 119 4.67 -8.10 12.05
N ASP A 120 4.74 -7.88 10.74
CA ASP A 120 4.05 -8.72 9.75
C ASP A 120 4.66 -10.15 9.75
N PRO A 121 3.84 -11.20 9.94
CA PRO A 121 4.32 -12.59 10.01
C PRO A 121 4.74 -13.17 8.65
N CYS A 122 4.65 -12.37 7.58
CA CYS A 122 5.04 -12.76 6.24
C CYS A 122 6.54 -12.84 6.03
N ASP A 123 7.01 -13.98 5.55
CA ASP A 123 8.38 -14.14 5.10
C ASP A 123 8.42 -14.25 3.56
N LEU A 124 8.81 -13.14 2.93
CA LEU A 124 8.90 -13.05 1.47
C LEU A 124 10.10 -13.80 0.90
N ASP A 125 11.08 -14.17 1.73
CA ASP A 125 12.33 -14.80 1.29
C ASP A 125 12.35 -16.31 1.58
N ASN A 126 11.35 -16.82 2.32
CA ASN A 126 11.16 -18.24 2.57
C ASN A 126 10.29 -18.89 1.46
N PRO A 127 10.88 -19.66 0.53
CA PRO A 127 10.12 -20.34 -0.53
C PRO A 127 9.20 -21.44 0.03
N GLY A 128 9.47 -21.91 1.23
CA GLY A 128 8.68 -22.90 1.94
C GLY A 128 7.73 -22.29 2.96
N TRP A 129 7.36 -21.00 2.83
CA TRP A 129 6.34 -20.39 3.68
C TRP A 129 4.99 -21.05 3.40
N LYS A 130 4.81 -22.18 4.08
CA LYS A 130 3.70 -23.10 3.98
C LYS A 130 2.57 -22.60 4.85
N ARG A 131 1.37 -22.66 4.29
CA ARG A 131 0.29 -23.34 5.02
C ARG A 131 0.62 -24.82 5.12
#